data_AF-A0A346Q1C7-F1
#
_entry.id   AF-A0A346Q1C7-F1
#
_cell.length_a   1.000
_cell.length_b   1.000
_cell.length_c   1.000
_cell.angle_alpha   90.00
_cell.angle_beta   90.00
_cell.angle_gamma   90.00
#
_symmetry.space_group_name_H-M   'P 1'
#
loop_
_entity.id
_entity.type
_entity.pdbx_description
1 polymer ?
#
loop_
_entity_poly.entity_id
_entity_poly.type
_entity_poly.pdbx_seq_one_letter_code
_entity_poly.pdbx_strand_id
1 'polypeptide(L)'
;MRRWARRLSTNRILISRVEVKHTNDRAVVTVYVYNRQKQYYLNKIAGLGAIVNKALPSSLLELRKRFKVVRSRLQLIKSSMAIIRDRIQKQIEVVSLGMNDNQNQNDNQNLNQNQNENQNQVFITDLSPSAMGEQGEISKWKVLWLARARDYEMLYLKNYVGRSLRRQMLSIYLLQLASFNESKFEAKYLLPLTSLVRRVYTAPGDASQQKEVSFNFVNLKYPYHNSSLFSSILVAKIKNRKTKLLTVLRASLAMWKVGRLSAEARATLYKEIYNRERRLPNIKVDENSQFERVPALMDNAIHLQYDTTVERGMRNSRVKGNHLTTLAEASCRADSTSRALVNTTLKALKNKAVSGIRLEVAGRLTRRYTAARSLFKLRYKGNLKNMDSSQKGLSAVLLRGHAKSNLNYTKTCSRVRIGSFGVKGWVSSS
;
A
#
# COMPACT_ATOMS: atom_id res chain seq x y z
N MET A 1 -14.92 3.65 -9.00
CA MET A 1 -14.82 2.64 -7.91
C MET A 1 -13.67 2.84 -6.92
N ARG A 2 -12.43 3.18 -7.33
CA ARG A 2 -11.24 3.33 -6.41
C ARG A 2 -11.41 4.33 -5.26
N ARG A 3 -12.25 5.38 -5.38
CA ARG A 3 -12.49 6.38 -4.31
C ARG A 3 -13.37 5.85 -3.17
N TRP A 4 -14.34 4.97 -3.44
CA TRP A 4 -15.27 4.47 -2.41
C TRP A 4 -14.69 3.34 -1.56
N ALA A 5 -13.92 2.42 -2.16
CA ALA A 5 -13.18 1.39 -1.41
C ALA A 5 -12.19 2.00 -0.40
N ARG A 6 -11.64 3.19 -0.69
CA ARG A 6 -10.81 3.97 0.25
C ARG A 6 -11.61 4.48 1.46
N ARG A 7 -12.87 4.90 1.28
CA ARG A 7 -13.74 5.34 2.39
C ARG A 7 -14.20 4.19 3.28
N LEU A 8 -14.25 2.96 2.75
CA LEU A 8 -14.67 1.74 3.46
C LEU A 8 -13.56 1.01 4.19
N SER A 9 -12.30 1.19 3.80
CA SER A 9 -11.16 0.65 4.56
C SER A 9 -10.75 1.63 5.66
N THR A 10 -10.38 1.09 6.82
CA THR A 10 -9.69 1.83 7.89
C THR A 10 -8.20 1.85 7.60
N ASN A 11 -7.48 2.95 7.89
CA ASN A 11 -6.02 3.00 7.74
C ASN A 11 -5.31 2.27 8.90
N ARG A 12 -5.57 0.96 9.01
CA ARG A 12 -5.02 0.06 10.03
C ARG A 12 -4.66 -1.29 9.41
N ILE A 13 -3.75 -2.02 10.05
CA ILE A 13 -3.54 -3.44 9.77
C ILE A 13 -4.78 -4.18 10.30
N LEU A 14 -5.37 -5.00 9.44
CA LEU A 14 -6.49 -5.84 9.81
C LEU A 14 -6.02 -7.29 9.78
N ILE A 15 -6.44 -8.05 10.79
CA ILE A 15 -6.00 -9.42 11.03
C ILE A 15 -7.24 -10.32 11.08
N SER A 16 -7.16 -11.50 10.47
CA SER A 16 -8.21 -12.50 10.50
C SER A 16 -8.30 -13.18 11.86
N ARG A 17 -9.33 -14.02 12.03
CA ARG A 17 -9.24 -15.07 13.04
C ARG A 17 -8.04 -15.97 12.73
N VAL A 18 -7.39 -16.42 13.79
CA VAL A 18 -6.22 -17.27 13.72
C VAL A 18 -6.65 -18.69 13.36
N GLU A 19 -5.91 -19.33 12.45
CA GLU A 19 -6.05 -20.73 12.12
C GLU A 19 -4.80 -21.46 12.61
N VAL A 20 -4.99 -22.41 13.53
CA VAL A 20 -3.88 -23.17 14.12
C VAL A 20 -3.89 -24.57 13.53
N LYS A 21 -2.75 -25.00 13.02
CA LYS A 21 -2.47 -26.41 12.74
C LYS A 21 -1.53 -26.94 13.80
N HIS A 22 -1.98 -27.99 14.48
CA HIS A 22 -1.21 -28.62 15.54
C HIS A 22 -0.64 -29.95 15.03
N THR A 23 0.66 -30.15 15.21
CA THR A 23 1.33 -31.46 15.09
C THR A 23 2.05 -31.75 16.40
N ASN A 24 2.60 -32.96 16.55
CA ASN A 24 3.29 -33.38 17.77
C ASN A 24 4.37 -32.38 18.19
N ASP A 25 5.22 -31.96 17.25
CA ASP A 25 6.39 -31.15 17.56
C ASP A 25 6.17 -29.65 17.38
N ARG A 26 5.21 -29.24 16.55
CA ARG A 26 5.02 -27.83 16.18
C ARG A 26 3.56 -27.38 16.15
N ALA A 27 3.35 -26.12 16.49
CA ALA A 27 2.10 -25.40 16.31
C ALA A 27 2.31 -24.33 15.23
N VAL A 28 1.68 -24.51 14.07
CA VAL A 28 1.72 -23.53 12.98
C VAL A 28 0.51 -22.61 13.10
N VAL A 29 0.78 -21.37 13.48
CA VAL A 29 -0.20 -20.31 13.66
C VAL A 29 -0.31 -19.51 12.37
N THR A 30 -1.35 -19.76 11.59
CA THR A 30 -1.61 -19.06 10.33
C THR A 30 -2.55 -17.88 10.55
N VAL A 31 -2.13 -16.72 10.08
CA VAL A 31 -2.83 -15.46 10.26
C VAL A 31 -2.92 -14.73 8.93
N TYR A 32 -4.15 -14.48 8.46
CA TYR A 32 -4.36 -13.67 7.26
C TYR A 32 -4.36 -12.19 7.62
N VAL A 33 -3.57 -11.41 6.87
CA VAL A 33 -3.35 -9.99 7.12
C VAL A 33 -3.80 -9.17 5.92
N TYR A 34 -4.59 -8.13 6.16
CA TYR A 34 -4.87 -7.10 5.16
C TYR A 34 -4.21 -5.78 5.58
N ASN A 35 -3.06 -5.49 4.99
CA ASN A 35 -2.22 -4.38 5.37
C ASN A 35 -2.49 -3.11 4.55
N ARG A 36 -3.53 -2.36 4.95
CA ARG A 36 -3.88 -1.10 4.29
C ARG A 36 -2.90 0.03 4.59
N GLN A 37 -2.28 0.01 5.78
CA GLN A 37 -1.31 1.02 6.20
C GLN A 37 -0.09 1.04 5.28
N LYS A 38 0.49 -0.12 4.98
CA LYS A 38 1.60 -0.23 4.03
C LYS A 38 1.25 0.37 2.67
N GLN A 39 0.09 0.01 2.12
CA GLN A 39 -0.40 0.57 0.86
C GLN A 39 -0.60 2.10 0.93
N TYR A 40 -1.08 2.63 2.06
CA TYR A 40 -1.22 4.07 2.25
C TYR A 40 0.13 4.79 2.24
N TYR A 41 1.13 4.28 2.96
CA TYR A 41 2.47 4.86 2.99
C TYR A 41 3.11 4.84 1.60
N LEU A 42 3.08 3.69 0.90
CA LEU A 42 3.64 3.55 -0.45
C LEU A 42 2.99 4.52 -1.44
N ASN A 43 1.66 4.64 -1.43
CA ASN A 43 0.95 5.58 -2.31
C ASN A 43 1.28 7.04 -1.97
N LYS A 44 1.47 7.36 -0.68
CA LYS A 44 1.83 8.72 -0.25
C LYS A 44 3.26 9.06 -0.63
N ILE A 45 4.20 8.12 -0.54
CA ILE A 45 5.57 8.26 -1.01
C ILE A 45 5.58 8.46 -2.54
N ALA A 46 4.85 7.64 -3.29
CA ALA A 46 4.74 7.77 -4.74
C ALA A 46 4.18 9.15 -5.15
N GLY A 47 3.16 9.65 -4.43
CA GLY A 47 2.61 10.99 -4.64
C GLY A 47 3.51 12.15 -4.20
N LEU A 48 4.50 11.91 -3.33
CA LEU A 48 5.50 12.91 -2.93
C LEU A 48 6.67 13.03 -3.91
N GLY A 49 6.77 12.12 -4.88
CA GLY A 49 7.51 12.35 -6.10
C GLY A 49 8.32 11.16 -6.60
N ALA A 50 8.20 10.97 -7.91
CA ALA A 50 9.18 10.43 -8.85
C ALA A 50 10.61 11.01 -8.75
N ILE A 51 10.96 11.71 -7.66
CA ILE A 51 12.31 12.19 -7.29
C ILE A 51 12.96 11.27 -6.24
N VAL A 52 12.20 10.33 -5.65
CA VAL A 52 12.76 9.17 -4.92
C VAL A 52 12.85 7.95 -5.85
N ASN A 53 13.02 8.19 -7.16
CA ASN A 53 13.26 7.15 -8.15
C ASN A 53 14.68 6.60 -7.98
N LYS A 54 14.83 5.65 -7.06
CA LYS A 54 15.75 4.50 -7.10
C LYS A 54 15.58 3.75 -5.79
N ALA A 55 14.79 2.67 -5.84
CA ALA A 55 14.59 1.66 -4.80
C ALA A 55 14.11 2.14 -3.41
N LEU A 56 13.16 1.38 -2.84
CA LEU A 56 12.95 1.37 -1.40
C LEU A 56 14.27 0.93 -0.76
N PRO A 57 14.81 1.64 0.25
CA PRO A 57 16.00 1.17 0.93
C PRO A 57 15.69 -0.18 1.59
N SER A 58 16.48 -1.19 1.28
CA SER A 58 16.31 -2.56 1.79
C SER A 58 16.72 -2.69 3.26
N SER A 59 17.41 -1.68 3.81
CA SER A 59 17.92 -1.67 5.16
C SER A 59 17.97 -0.26 5.79
N LEU A 60 17.95 -0.19 7.12
CA LEU A 60 18.11 1.05 7.90
C LEU A 60 19.42 1.80 7.58
N LEU A 61 20.45 1.08 7.13
CA LEU A 61 21.77 1.62 6.79
C LEU A 61 21.74 2.49 5.53
N GLU A 62 20.93 2.14 4.54
CA GLU A 62 20.74 2.93 3.31
C GLU A 62 19.97 4.22 3.58
N LEU A 63 19.04 4.18 4.54
CA LEU A 63 18.35 5.37 5.03
C LEU A 63 19.35 6.38 5.60
N ARG A 64 20.35 5.92 6.38
CA ARG A 64 21.41 6.75 6.95
C ARG A 64 22.28 7.41 5.88
N LYS A 65 22.58 6.70 4.78
CA LYS A 65 23.30 7.27 3.62
C LYS A 65 22.49 8.38 2.94
N ARG A 66 21.18 8.20 2.79
CA ARG A 66 20.28 9.24 2.22
C ARG A 66 20.18 10.48 3.11
N PHE A 67 20.17 10.32 4.43
CA PHE A 67 20.26 11.46 5.35
C PHE A 67 21.55 12.27 5.15
N LYS A 68 22.69 11.60 4.90
CA LYS A 68 23.97 12.26 4.60
C LYS A 68 23.90 13.09 3.30
N VAL A 69 23.25 12.56 2.26
CA VAL A 69 23.03 13.26 0.98
C VAL A 69 22.09 14.46 1.13
N VAL A 70 21.04 14.34 1.94
CA VAL A 70 20.15 15.47 2.24
C VAL A 70 20.92 16.56 2.99
N ARG A 71 21.75 16.18 3.97
CA ARG A 71 22.60 17.12 4.73
C ARG A 71 23.61 17.85 3.84
N SER A 72 24.25 17.17 2.89
CA SER A 72 25.20 17.80 1.95
C SER A 72 24.51 18.71 0.94
N ARG A 73 23.32 18.35 0.43
CA ARG A 73 22.49 19.26 -0.38
C ARG A 73 22.07 20.51 0.38
N LEU A 74 21.79 20.38 1.67
CA LEU A 74 21.48 21.50 2.56
C LEU A 74 22.68 22.45 2.71
N GLN A 75 23.91 21.91 2.76
CA GLN A 75 25.13 22.71 2.77
C GLN A 75 25.38 23.41 1.44
N LEU A 76 25.16 22.74 0.30
CA LEU A 76 25.23 23.34 -1.04
C LEU A 76 24.22 24.47 -1.25
N ILE A 77 23.00 24.32 -0.71
CA ILE A 77 21.99 25.40 -0.75
C ILE A 77 22.41 26.56 0.16
N LYS A 78 23.04 26.30 1.31
CA LYS A 78 23.59 27.37 2.17
C LYS A 78 24.71 28.13 1.47
N SER A 79 25.61 27.44 0.76
CA SER A 79 26.70 28.08 0.02
C SER A 79 26.19 28.83 -1.22
N SER A 80 25.23 28.30 -1.97
CA SER A 80 24.63 29.02 -3.10
C SER A 80 23.86 30.27 -2.65
N MET A 81 23.14 30.20 -1.53
CA MET A 81 22.51 31.37 -0.90
C MET A 81 23.54 32.42 -0.45
N ALA A 82 24.73 32.00 -0.01
CA ALA A 82 25.82 32.91 0.34
C ALA A 82 26.42 33.59 -0.91
N ILE A 83 26.58 32.85 -2.02
CA ILE A 83 27.08 33.40 -3.30
C ILE A 83 26.08 34.39 -3.90
N ILE A 84 24.77 34.09 -3.85
CA ILE A 84 23.73 35.01 -4.31
C ILE A 84 23.73 36.28 -3.43
N ARG A 85 23.88 36.13 -2.11
CA ARG A 85 24.03 37.26 -1.19
C ARG A 85 25.24 38.13 -1.56
N ASP A 86 26.38 37.53 -1.87
CA ASP A 86 27.62 38.21 -2.25
C ASP A 86 27.51 38.95 -3.60
N ARG A 87 26.90 38.33 -4.62
CA ARG A 87 26.65 38.97 -5.92
C ARG A 87 25.72 40.18 -5.81
N ILE A 88 24.67 40.07 -5.01
CA ILE A 88 23.76 41.18 -4.74
C ILE A 88 24.50 42.31 -4.01
N GLN A 89 25.38 41.96 -3.06
CA GLN A 89 26.16 42.94 -2.31
C GLN A 89 27.16 43.70 -3.21
N LYS A 90 27.82 43.00 -4.13
CA LYS A 90 28.68 43.59 -5.17
C LYS A 90 27.93 44.50 -6.14
N GLN A 91 26.72 44.11 -6.55
CA GLN A 91 25.89 44.98 -7.41
C GLN A 91 25.46 46.25 -6.68
N ILE A 92 25.24 46.19 -5.36
CA ILE A 92 24.96 47.37 -4.53
C ILE A 92 26.20 48.27 -4.42
N GLU A 93 27.39 47.70 -4.21
CA GLU A 93 28.65 48.45 -4.19
C GLU A 93 28.92 49.20 -5.50
N VAL A 94 28.71 48.54 -6.65
CA VAL A 94 28.86 49.17 -7.98
C VAL A 94 27.86 50.31 -8.18
N VAL A 95 26.62 50.17 -7.70
CA VAL A 95 25.61 51.24 -7.76
C VAL A 95 25.94 52.39 -6.80
N SER A 96 26.53 52.12 -5.63
CA SER A 96 26.97 53.17 -4.70
C SER A 96 28.23 53.91 -5.17
N LEU A 97 29.16 53.23 -5.86
CA LEU A 97 30.37 53.86 -6.40
C LEU A 97 30.03 54.80 -7.57
N GLY A 98 29.12 54.39 -8.46
CA GLY A 98 28.62 55.27 -9.53
C GLY A 98 27.83 56.50 -9.05
N MET A 99 27.43 56.55 -7.77
CA MET A 99 26.83 57.74 -7.15
C MET A 99 27.87 58.73 -6.61
N ASN A 100 29.03 58.25 -6.14
CA ASN A 100 30.11 59.11 -5.63
C ASN A 100 30.89 59.80 -6.76
N ASP A 101 31.08 59.13 -7.91
CA ASP A 101 31.78 59.72 -9.05
C ASP A 101 31.00 60.91 -9.66
N ASN A 102 29.66 60.88 -9.58
CA ASN A 102 28.81 61.99 -10.00
C ASN A 102 28.77 63.16 -8.99
N GLN A 103 29.06 62.91 -7.71
CA GLN A 103 29.19 63.98 -6.70
C GLN A 103 30.55 64.69 -6.83
N ASN A 104 31.64 63.94 -7.03
CA ASN A 104 32.97 64.52 -7.21
C ASN A 104 33.13 65.33 -8.50
N GLN A 105 32.37 65.03 -9.57
CA GLN A 105 32.33 65.87 -10.78
C GLN A 105 31.57 67.18 -10.57
N ASN A 106 30.55 67.20 -9.70
CA ASN A 106 29.78 68.40 -9.38
C ASN A 106 30.50 69.32 -8.35
N ASP A 107 31.23 68.74 -7.40
CA ASP A 107 31.96 69.51 -6.38
C ASP A 107 33.21 70.21 -6.97
N ASN A 108 33.85 69.63 -7.97
CA ASN A 108 34.97 70.27 -8.69
C ASN A 108 34.55 71.41 -9.63
N GLN A 109 33.27 71.54 -9.98
CA GLN A 109 32.76 72.71 -10.72
C GLN A 109 32.38 73.87 -9.78
N ASN A 110 32.14 73.61 -8.49
CA ASN A 110 31.67 74.61 -7.52
C ASN A 110 32.77 75.23 -6.65
N LEU A 111 34.01 74.72 -6.67
CA LEU A 111 35.13 75.29 -5.89
C LEU A 111 35.75 76.57 -6.47
N ASN A 112 35.32 77.03 -7.65
CA ASN A 112 35.81 78.25 -8.30
C ASN A 112 34.93 79.50 -8.08
N GLN A 113 33.90 79.42 -7.24
CA GLN A 113 33.10 80.58 -6.86
C GLN A 113 32.90 80.58 -5.35
N ASN A 114 33.10 81.74 -4.74
CA ASN A 114 32.83 82.07 -3.33
C ASN A 114 34.01 81.91 -2.36
N GLN A 115 35.01 82.77 -2.56
CA GLN A 115 35.52 83.56 -1.43
C GLN A 115 34.57 84.75 -1.26
N ASN A 116 33.70 84.72 -0.25
CA ASN A 116 33.46 85.85 0.64
C ASN A 116 32.30 85.57 1.61
N GLU A 117 32.52 86.13 2.78
CA GLU A 117 31.58 86.41 3.86
C GLU A 117 31.36 85.33 4.92
N ASN A 118 31.52 85.85 6.14
CA ASN A 118 31.83 85.21 7.38
C ASN A 118 30.81 85.73 8.39
N GLN A 119 30.41 84.85 9.30
CA GLN A 119 29.90 85.09 10.66
C GLN A 119 28.38 85.25 10.94
N ASN A 120 27.95 84.29 11.79
CA ASN A 120 26.96 84.34 12.88
C ASN A 120 25.47 84.21 12.52
N GLN A 121 24.60 83.56 13.31
CA GLN A 121 24.62 82.39 14.20
C GLN A 121 23.13 82.16 14.61
N VAL A 122 22.69 80.89 14.74
CA VAL A 122 21.62 80.37 15.66
C VAL A 122 20.12 80.44 15.25
N PHE A 123 19.63 79.25 14.82
CA PHE A 123 18.45 78.43 15.25
C PHE A 123 16.95 78.71 14.87
N ILE A 124 16.36 77.64 14.31
CA ILE A 124 14.95 77.12 14.17
C ILE A 124 13.86 78.11 13.72
N THR A 125 13.02 77.89 12.70
CA THR A 125 12.12 76.76 12.39
C THR A 125 11.58 76.89 10.97
N ASP A 126 11.22 75.74 10.41
CA ASP A 126 10.24 75.51 9.34
C ASP A 126 10.51 76.14 7.98
N LEU A 127 10.60 75.29 6.95
CA LEU A 127 9.96 75.54 5.66
C LEU A 127 9.86 74.24 4.84
N SER A 128 8.67 74.11 4.26
CA SER A 128 8.19 73.13 3.31
C SER A 128 9.10 72.92 2.09
N PRO A 129 8.96 71.79 1.39
CA PRO A 129 9.90 71.32 0.39
C PRO A 129 9.78 72.12 -0.91
N SER A 130 10.86 72.70 -1.38
CA SER A 130 10.97 73.18 -2.75
C SER A 130 12.43 73.11 -3.19
N ALA A 131 12.64 72.48 -4.34
CA ALA A 131 13.90 72.31 -5.05
C ALA A 131 14.90 71.27 -4.49
N MET A 132 14.60 69.98 -4.66
CA MET A 132 15.64 68.96 -4.88
C MET A 132 15.24 68.11 -6.09
N GLY A 133 16.13 68.03 -7.08
CA GLY A 133 15.83 67.60 -8.44
C GLY A 133 15.23 66.20 -8.57
N GLU A 134 14.40 66.03 -9.60
CA GLU A 134 13.72 64.80 -10.00
C GLU A 134 14.64 63.57 -10.06
N GLN A 135 15.94 63.75 -10.32
CA GLN A 135 16.94 62.67 -10.34
C GLN A 135 17.27 62.09 -8.95
N GLY A 136 17.14 62.88 -7.88
CA GLY A 136 17.35 62.47 -6.48
C GLY A 136 16.20 61.62 -5.91
N GLU A 137 14.97 61.89 -6.35
CA GLU A 137 13.83 61.04 -6.00
C GLU A 137 13.87 59.71 -6.75
N ILE A 138 14.17 59.72 -8.06
CA ILE A 138 14.25 58.52 -8.90
C ILE A 138 15.30 57.53 -8.37
N SER A 139 16.44 58.05 -7.88
CA SER A 139 17.50 57.24 -7.26
C SER A 139 17.07 56.65 -5.91
N LYS A 140 16.35 57.42 -5.08
CA LYS A 140 15.76 56.94 -3.82
C LYS A 140 14.70 55.84 -4.05
N TRP A 141 13.85 56.00 -5.06
CA TRP A 141 12.86 54.99 -5.47
C TRP A 141 13.51 53.72 -6.03
N LYS A 142 14.58 53.83 -6.82
CA LYS A 142 15.35 52.67 -7.31
C LYS A 142 15.97 51.87 -6.16
N VAL A 143 16.59 52.53 -5.19
CA VAL A 143 17.18 51.87 -4.01
C VAL A 143 16.10 51.17 -3.17
N LEU A 144 14.96 51.84 -2.96
CA LEU A 144 13.85 51.29 -2.19
C LEU A 144 13.17 50.11 -2.90
N TRP A 145 13.07 50.15 -4.23
CA TRP A 145 12.56 49.05 -5.05
C TRP A 145 13.49 47.83 -5.02
N LEU A 146 14.81 48.04 -5.15
CA LEU A 146 15.81 46.97 -5.04
C LEU A 146 15.82 46.32 -3.65
N ALA A 147 15.68 47.11 -2.58
CA ALA A 147 15.55 46.60 -1.22
C ALA A 147 14.27 45.74 -1.06
N ARG A 148 13.14 46.19 -1.61
CA ARG A 148 11.86 45.48 -1.56
C ARG A 148 11.87 44.21 -2.41
N ALA A 149 12.57 44.23 -3.54
CA ALA A 149 12.81 43.05 -4.38
C ALA A 149 13.67 42.01 -3.63
N ARG A 150 14.72 42.44 -2.92
CA ARG A 150 15.56 41.58 -2.07
C ARG A 150 14.75 40.90 -0.97
N ASP A 151 13.88 41.65 -0.30
CA ASP A 151 13.00 41.10 0.75
C ASP A 151 12.04 40.06 0.18
N TYR A 152 11.46 40.34 -1.00
CA TYR A 152 10.59 39.40 -1.69
C TYR A 152 11.32 38.12 -2.12
N GLU A 153 12.52 38.25 -2.70
CA GLU A 153 13.36 37.11 -3.10
C GLU A 153 13.76 36.26 -1.89
N MET A 154 14.21 36.89 -0.80
CA MET A 154 14.56 36.19 0.44
C MET A 154 13.36 35.47 1.05
N LEU A 155 12.18 36.09 1.05
CA LEU A 155 10.95 35.50 1.57
C LEU A 155 10.47 34.35 0.68
N TYR A 156 10.59 34.49 -0.64
CA TYR A 156 10.31 33.45 -1.61
C TYR A 156 11.26 32.26 -1.45
N LEU A 157 12.58 32.48 -1.39
CA LEU A 157 13.59 31.44 -1.20
C LEU A 157 13.42 30.72 0.14
N LYS A 158 13.19 31.45 1.23
CA LYS A 158 12.89 30.88 2.56
C LYS A 158 11.66 29.97 2.51
N ASN A 159 10.59 30.42 1.85
CA ASN A 159 9.37 29.62 1.68
C ASN A 159 9.59 28.40 0.79
N TYR A 160 10.35 28.54 -0.29
CA TYR A 160 10.69 27.45 -1.21
C TYR A 160 11.53 26.37 -0.51
N VAL A 161 12.61 26.76 0.18
CA VAL A 161 13.48 25.85 0.95
C VAL A 161 12.67 25.18 2.07
N GLY A 162 11.87 25.94 2.82
CA GLY A 162 11.00 25.40 3.86
C GLY A 162 10.01 24.36 3.32
N ARG A 163 9.36 24.63 2.18
CA ARG A 163 8.46 23.67 1.51
C ARG A 163 9.21 22.42 1.03
N SER A 164 10.40 22.59 0.46
CA SER A 164 11.24 21.49 -0.03
C SER A 164 11.70 20.57 1.11
N LEU A 165 12.21 21.14 2.21
CA LEU A 165 12.65 20.39 3.39
C LEU A 165 11.49 19.63 4.05
N ARG A 166 10.32 20.27 4.21
CA ARG A 166 9.12 19.59 4.74
C ARG A 166 8.73 18.38 3.88
N ARG A 167 8.82 18.48 2.56
CA ARG A 167 8.56 17.35 1.64
C ARG A 167 9.56 16.22 1.84
N GLN A 168 10.85 16.52 1.99
CA GLN A 168 11.89 15.51 2.22
C GLN A 168 11.79 14.85 3.60
N MET A 169 11.55 15.63 4.67
CA MET A 169 11.33 15.10 6.01
C MET A 169 10.11 14.17 6.04
N LEU A 170 9.03 14.57 5.36
CA LEU A 170 7.82 13.74 5.26
C LEU A 170 8.07 12.43 4.51
N SER A 171 8.85 12.43 3.42
CA SER A 171 9.14 11.21 2.67
C SER A 171 9.98 10.22 3.48
N ILE A 172 10.99 10.72 4.20
CA ILE A 172 11.81 9.95 5.13
C ILE A 172 10.95 9.35 6.25
N TYR A 173 10.10 10.15 6.87
CA TYR A 173 9.19 9.69 7.93
C TYR A 173 8.25 8.57 7.42
N LEU A 174 7.72 8.70 6.20
CA LEU A 174 6.89 7.66 5.61
C LEU A 174 7.66 6.37 5.29
N LEU A 175 8.94 6.47 4.91
CA LEU A 175 9.81 5.31 4.73
C LEU A 175 10.07 4.59 6.05
N GLN A 176 10.35 5.33 7.13
CA GLN A 176 10.49 4.77 8.47
C GLN A 176 9.21 4.07 8.95
N LEU A 177 8.04 4.66 8.68
CA LEU A 177 6.76 4.02 9.00
C LEU A 177 6.50 2.76 8.17
N ALA A 178 6.96 2.73 6.92
CA ALA A 178 6.85 1.56 6.06
C ALA A 178 7.77 0.42 6.55
N SER A 179 9.02 0.71 6.93
CA SER A 179 9.93 -0.30 7.46
C SER A 179 9.47 -0.82 8.83
N PHE A 180 9.00 0.06 9.72
CA PHE A 180 8.40 -0.36 11.00
C PHE A 180 7.13 -1.21 10.81
N ASN A 181 6.42 -1.01 9.70
CA ASN A 181 5.26 -1.84 9.38
C ASN A 181 5.67 -3.23 8.89
N GLU A 182 6.79 -3.35 8.16
CA GLU A 182 7.36 -4.63 7.73
C GLU A 182 7.93 -5.42 8.90
N SER A 183 8.62 -4.76 9.83
CA SER A 183 9.24 -5.43 10.99
C SER A 183 8.24 -6.13 11.91
N LYS A 184 6.97 -5.70 11.94
CA LYS A 184 5.90 -6.36 12.73
C LYS A 184 5.65 -7.81 12.34
N PHE A 185 6.07 -8.23 11.16
CA PHE A 185 5.91 -9.59 10.65
C PHE A 185 7.22 -10.37 10.65
N GLU A 186 8.33 -9.76 11.10
CA GLU A 186 9.61 -10.45 11.25
C GLU A 186 9.65 -11.27 12.54
N ALA A 187 10.36 -12.40 12.51
CA ALA A 187 10.52 -13.28 13.67
C ALA A 187 11.03 -12.55 14.92
N LYS A 188 11.92 -11.56 14.74
CA LYS A 188 12.49 -10.75 15.82
C LYS A 188 11.44 -9.99 16.63
N TYR A 189 10.48 -9.36 15.96
CA TYR A 189 9.41 -8.60 16.63
C TYR A 189 8.39 -9.51 17.31
N LEU A 190 8.29 -10.75 16.85
CA LEU A 190 7.33 -11.72 17.35
C LEU A 190 7.84 -12.51 18.55
N LEU A 191 9.14 -12.45 18.90
CA LEU A 191 9.70 -13.21 20.02
C LEU A 191 8.87 -13.13 21.32
N PRO A 192 8.40 -11.95 21.75
CA PRO A 192 7.54 -11.87 22.94
C PRO A 192 6.19 -12.55 22.73
N LEU A 193 5.60 -12.47 21.55
CA LEU A 193 4.34 -13.16 21.25
C LEU A 193 4.55 -14.67 21.17
N THR A 194 5.67 -15.13 20.60
CA THR A 194 6.05 -16.53 20.53
C THR A 194 6.18 -17.12 21.93
N SER A 195 6.83 -16.41 22.86
CA SER A 195 6.93 -16.89 24.25
C SER A 195 5.56 -16.98 24.93
N LEU A 196 4.68 -15.99 24.72
CA LEU A 196 3.30 -16.03 25.24
C LEU A 196 2.50 -17.23 24.70
N VAL A 197 2.56 -17.46 23.39
CA VAL A 197 1.83 -18.55 22.74
C VAL A 197 2.42 -19.91 23.12
N ARG A 198 3.74 -19.99 23.26
CA ARG A 198 4.42 -21.21 23.73
C ARG A 198 3.89 -21.64 25.09
N ARG A 199 3.65 -20.71 26.02
CA ARG A 199 3.04 -21.01 27.32
C ARG A 199 1.65 -21.64 27.25
N VAL A 200 0.87 -21.37 26.19
CA VAL A 200 -0.46 -21.97 26.00
C VAL A 200 -0.37 -23.42 25.52
N TYR A 201 0.65 -23.75 24.72
CA TYR A 201 0.84 -25.10 24.17
C TYR A 201 1.76 -25.99 25.00
N THR A 202 2.48 -25.44 25.97
CA THR A 202 3.30 -26.21 26.92
C THR A 202 2.41 -26.68 28.06
N ALA A 203 2.35 -27.99 28.32
CA ALA A 203 1.63 -28.53 29.47
C ALA A 203 2.41 -28.23 30.77
N PRO A 204 1.74 -27.93 31.90
CA PRO A 204 2.41 -27.81 33.18
C PRO A 204 2.90 -29.20 33.63
N GLY A 205 4.23 -29.39 33.72
CA GLY A 205 4.84 -30.59 34.29
C GLY A 205 5.88 -31.31 33.41
N ASP A 206 5.96 -31.02 32.11
CA ASP A 206 6.93 -31.66 31.21
C ASP A 206 7.77 -30.59 30.48
N ALA A 207 8.93 -30.25 31.05
CA ALA A 207 9.88 -29.30 30.48
C ALA A 207 10.51 -29.81 29.16
N SER A 208 10.41 -31.11 28.90
CA SER A 208 11.04 -31.83 27.79
C SER A 208 10.27 -31.66 26.48
N GLN A 209 8.97 -31.34 26.51
CA GLN A 209 8.11 -31.24 25.32
C GLN A 209 7.68 -29.80 25.02
N GLN A 210 8.65 -28.93 24.72
CA GLN A 210 8.34 -27.57 24.26
C GLN A 210 8.04 -27.54 22.76
N LYS A 211 6.76 -27.59 22.41
CA LYS A 211 6.29 -27.45 21.02
C LYS A 211 6.81 -26.16 20.38
N GLU A 212 7.34 -26.26 19.17
CA GLU A 212 7.81 -25.12 18.39
C GLU A 212 6.63 -24.34 17.82
N VAL A 213 6.56 -23.04 18.10
CA VAL A 213 5.50 -22.17 17.60
C VAL A 213 6.01 -21.40 16.39
N SER A 214 5.46 -21.70 15.21
CA SER A 214 5.79 -21.00 13.97
C SER A 214 4.63 -20.12 13.51
N PHE A 215 4.92 -18.86 13.17
CA PHE A 215 3.93 -17.92 12.65
C PHE A 215 3.99 -17.86 11.13
N ASN A 216 2.84 -18.07 10.47
CA ASN A 216 2.69 -17.89 9.04
C ASN A 216 1.74 -16.72 8.76
N PHE A 217 2.28 -15.60 8.28
CA PHE A 217 1.48 -14.44 7.89
C PHE A 217 1.19 -14.44 6.40
N VAL A 218 -0.09 -14.60 6.06
CA VAL A 218 -0.53 -14.56 4.66
C VAL A 218 -1.10 -13.18 4.35
N ASN A 219 -0.38 -12.41 3.53
CA ASN A 219 -0.83 -11.07 3.13
C ASN A 219 -1.89 -11.15 2.00
N LEU A 220 -3.10 -10.67 2.29
CA LEU A 220 -4.20 -10.65 1.34
C LEU A 220 -4.21 -9.35 0.53
N LYS A 221 -4.41 -9.49 -0.79
CA LYS A 221 -4.58 -8.33 -1.69
C LYS A 221 -5.89 -7.59 -1.46
N TYR A 222 -6.97 -8.32 -1.16
CA TYR A 222 -8.29 -7.76 -0.93
C TYR A 222 -8.93 -8.32 0.35
N PRO A 223 -9.69 -7.50 1.09
CA PRO A 223 -10.24 -7.91 2.38
C PRO A 223 -11.42 -8.88 2.27
N TYR A 224 -12.09 -8.93 1.12
CA TYR A 224 -13.26 -9.78 0.91
C TYR A 224 -12.90 -11.26 0.65
N HIS A 225 -11.61 -11.60 0.54
CA HIS A 225 -11.17 -13.00 0.44
C HIS A 225 -11.25 -13.78 1.75
N ASN A 226 -11.42 -13.09 2.89
CA ASN A 226 -11.60 -13.73 4.18
C ASN A 226 -12.77 -13.08 4.92
N SER A 227 -13.71 -13.91 5.38
CA SER A 227 -14.95 -13.42 6.00
C SER A 227 -14.69 -12.68 7.34
N SER A 228 -13.68 -13.09 8.11
CA SER A 228 -13.35 -12.46 9.41
C SER A 228 -12.77 -11.06 9.24
N LEU A 229 -11.85 -10.89 8.28
CA LEU A 229 -11.29 -9.59 7.92
C LEU A 229 -12.39 -8.67 7.41
N PHE A 230 -13.23 -9.19 6.51
CA PHE A 230 -14.33 -8.43 5.94
C PHE A 230 -15.35 -7.97 6.99
N SER A 231 -15.73 -8.85 7.93
CA SER A 231 -16.64 -8.50 9.03
C SER A 231 -16.00 -7.52 10.02
N SER A 232 -14.71 -7.62 10.32
CA SER A 232 -13.99 -6.66 11.18
C SER A 232 -13.98 -5.24 10.60
N ILE A 233 -13.90 -5.10 9.26
CA ILE A 233 -13.99 -3.82 8.56
C ILE A 233 -15.40 -3.23 8.73
N LEU A 234 -16.43 -4.05 8.49
CA LEU A 234 -17.82 -3.64 8.65
C LEU A 234 -18.10 -3.17 10.07
N VAL A 235 -17.66 -3.92 11.08
CA VAL A 235 -17.79 -3.55 12.49
C VAL A 235 -17.17 -2.17 12.76
N ALA A 236 -15.96 -1.92 12.26
CA ALA A 236 -15.28 -0.63 12.44
C ALA A 236 -16.07 0.53 11.84
N LYS A 237 -16.71 0.31 10.68
CA LYS A 237 -17.49 1.34 9.99
C LYS A 237 -18.86 1.55 10.63
N ILE A 238 -19.55 0.48 11.00
CA ILE A 238 -20.85 0.55 11.69
C ILE A 238 -20.72 1.23 13.06
N LYS A 239 -19.57 1.07 13.74
CA LYS A 239 -19.28 1.79 14.99
C LYS A 239 -19.33 3.32 14.83
N ASN A 240 -19.07 3.84 13.62
CA ASN A 240 -19.23 5.26 13.33
C ASN A 240 -20.70 5.63 13.10
N ARG A 241 -21.31 6.27 14.10
CA ARG A 241 -22.73 6.69 14.10
C ARG A 241 -23.13 7.70 13.02
N LYS A 242 -22.16 8.40 12.41
CA LYS A 242 -22.44 9.33 11.30
C LYS A 242 -22.82 8.57 10.02
N THR A 243 -22.36 7.32 9.88
CA THR A 243 -22.59 6.50 8.70
C THR A 243 -23.89 5.69 8.82
N LYS A 244 -24.70 5.68 7.76
CA LYS A 244 -25.93 4.86 7.72
C LYS A 244 -25.56 3.39 7.45
N LEU A 245 -26.14 2.46 8.21
CA LEU A 245 -25.87 1.01 8.11
C LEU A 245 -26.04 0.47 6.68
N LEU A 246 -27.16 0.80 6.02
CA LEU A 246 -27.42 0.36 4.64
C LEU A 246 -26.38 0.88 3.64
N THR A 247 -25.88 2.10 3.83
CA THR A 247 -24.82 2.68 3.00
C THR A 247 -23.53 1.89 3.17
N VAL A 248 -23.17 1.55 4.40
CA VAL A 248 -21.98 0.73 4.69
C VAL A 248 -22.08 -0.65 4.02
N LEU A 249 -23.23 -1.33 4.13
CA LEU A 249 -23.43 -2.65 3.51
C LEU A 249 -23.39 -2.62 1.98
N ARG A 250 -24.12 -1.69 1.35
CA ARG A 250 -24.12 -1.51 -0.12
C ARG A 250 -22.73 -1.21 -0.63
N ALA A 251 -22.04 -0.28 0.02
CA ALA A 251 -20.70 0.12 -0.39
C ALA A 251 -19.68 -1.01 -0.20
N SER A 252 -19.83 -1.84 0.84
CA SER A 252 -18.94 -3.00 1.07
C SER A 252 -19.09 -4.07 -0.01
N LEU A 253 -20.32 -4.40 -0.42
CA LEU A 253 -20.57 -5.33 -1.52
C LEU A 253 -20.19 -4.75 -2.89
N ALA A 254 -20.08 -3.43 -3.03
CA ALA A 254 -19.58 -2.79 -4.24
C ALA A 254 -18.06 -2.94 -4.42
N MET A 255 -17.31 -3.38 -3.40
CA MET A 255 -15.86 -3.58 -3.50
C MET A 255 -15.48 -4.78 -4.37
N TRP A 256 -16.35 -5.78 -4.44
CA TRP A 256 -16.16 -6.96 -5.28
C TRP A 256 -17.12 -6.92 -6.46
N LYS A 257 -16.62 -7.31 -7.64
CA LYS A 257 -17.42 -7.47 -8.85
C LYS A 257 -17.61 -8.96 -9.10
N VAL A 258 -18.85 -9.36 -9.37
CA VAL A 258 -19.15 -10.74 -9.77
C VAL A 258 -18.53 -10.97 -11.15
N GLY A 259 -17.75 -12.04 -11.29
CA GLY A 259 -17.29 -12.47 -12.61
C GLY A 259 -18.49 -12.82 -13.48
N ARG A 260 -18.53 -12.33 -14.72
CA ARG A 260 -19.52 -12.74 -15.71
C ARG A 260 -18.93 -13.91 -16.50
N LEU A 261 -19.68 -14.99 -16.62
CA LEU A 261 -19.33 -16.08 -17.52
C LEU A 261 -19.58 -15.65 -18.98
N SER A 262 -18.74 -16.11 -19.91
CA SER A 262 -19.00 -15.92 -21.35
C SER A 262 -20.28 -16.65 -21.77
N ALA A 263 -20.84 -16.32 -22.93
CA ALA A 263 -22.00 -17.05 -23.46
C ALA A 263 -21.67 -18.54 -23.68
N GLU A 264 -20.53 -18.82 -24.28
CA GLU A 264 -20.02 -20.18 -24.50
C GLU A 264 -19.85 -20.97 -23.21
N ALA A 265 -19.18 -20.39 -22.20
CA ALA A 265 -18.98 -21.06 -20.91
C ALA A 265 -20.30 -21.33 -20.16
N ARG A 266 -21.34 -20.53 -20.42
CA ARG A 266 -22.69 -20.82 -19.92
C ARG A 266 -23.32 -21.98 -20.69
N ALA A 267 -23.18 -22.01 -22.01
CA ALA A 267 -23.71 -23.09 -22.84
C ALA A 267 -23.05 -24.44 -22.51
N THR A 268 -21.73 -24.49 -22.33
CA THR A 268 -21.01 -25.71 -21.88
C THR A 268 -21.49 -26.14 -20.51
N LEU A 269 -21.59 -25.21 -19.55
CA LEU A 269 -22.14 -25.49 -18.22
C LEU A 269 -23.57 -26.04 -18.29
N TYR A 270 -24.44 -25.47 -19.14
CA TYR A 270 -25.79 -26.00 -19.33
C TYR A 270 -25.76 -27.42 -19.88
N LYS A 271 -24.97 -27.70 -20.92
CA LYS A 271 -24.80 -29.06 -21.45
C LYS A 271 -24.32 -30.03 -20.36
N GLU A 272 -23.32 -29.64 -19.56
CA GLU A 272 -22.85 -30.44 -18.41
C GLU A 272 -23.97 -30.73 -17.39
N ILE A 273 -24.78 -29.72 -17.05
CA ILE A 273 -25.88 -29.85 -16.07
C ILE A 273 -26.98 -30.79 -16.57
N TYR A 274 -27.36 -30.68 -17.85
CA TYR A 274 -28.47 -31.44 -18.43
C TYR A 274 -28.08 -32.86 -18.83
N ASN A 275 -26.86 -33.08 -19.32
CA ASN A 275 -26.42 -34.41 -19.76
C ASN A 275 -26.23 -35.40 -18.60
N ARG A 276 -25.99 -34.92 -17.36
CA ARG A 276 -25.86 -35.73 -16.12
C ARG A 276 -24.96 -36.98 -16.25
N GLU A 277 -24.04 -37.01 -17.20
CA GLU A 277 -23.09 -38.11 -17.33
C GLU A 277 -22.28 -38.19 -16.01
N ARG A 278 -22.35 -39.35 -15.35
CA ARG A 278 -21.61 -39.60 -14.11
C ARG A 278 -20.11 -39.73 -14.43
N ARG A 279 -19.44 -38.60 -14.64
CA ARG A 279 -17.99 -38.58 -14.84
C ARG A 279 -17.29 -38.69 -13.48
N LEU A 280 -16.38 -39.66 -13.36
CA LEU A 280 -15.53 -39.77 -12.18
C LEU A 280 -14.66 -38.49 -12.10
N PRO A 281 -14.63 -37.78 -10.97
CA PRO A 281 -14.00 -36.46 -10.86
C PRO A 281 -12.48 -36.45 -11.08
N ASN A 282 -11.85 -37.62 -11.14
CA ASN A 282 -10.40 -37.79 -11.27
C ASN A 282 -9.95 -38.29 -12.66
N ILE A 283 -10.87 -38.60 -13.59
CA ILE A 283 -10.50 -39.04 -14.93
C ILE A 283 -10.61 -37.85 -15.87
N LYS A 284 -9.47 -37.27 -16.24
CA LYS A 284 -9.38 -36.38 -17.39
C LYS A 284 -9.14 -37.24 -18.62
N VAL A 285 -10.22 -37.61 -19.30
CA VAL A 285 -10.10 -38.14 -20.67
C VAL A 285 -9.89 -36.92 -21.55
N ASP A 286 -8.77 -36.88 -22.28
CA ASP A 286 -8.60 -35.87 -23.33
C ASP A 286 -9.70 -36.11 -24.38
N GLU A 287 -10.51 -35.08 -24.66
CA GLU A 287 -11.66 -35.19 -25.57
C GLU A 287 -11.28 -35.57 -27.01
N ASN A 288 -9.98 -35.63 -27.32
CA ASN A 288 -9.43 -36.09 -28.59
C ASN A 288 -9.20 -37.60 -28.66
N SER A 289 -9.33 -38.36 -27.55
CA SER A 289 -9.31 -39.82 -27.62
C SER A 289 -10.72 -40.31 -27.98
N GLN A 290 -10.99 -40.41 -29.27
CA GLN A 290 -12.11 -41.22 -29.76
C GLN A 290 -11.92 -42.64 -29.21
N PHE A 291 -12.76 -43.02 -28.27
CA PHE A 291 -12.82 -44.40 -27.78
C PHE A 291 -13.53 -45.25 -28.84
N GLU A 292 -12.82 -45.55 -29.93
CA GLU A 292 -13.06 -46.78 -30.67
C GLU A 292 -12.08 -47.84 -30.16
N ARG A 293 -12.63 -49.03 -29.93
CA ARG A 293 -12.04 -50.19 -29.26
C ARG A 293 -10.55 -50.42 -29.63
N VAL A 294 -9.65 -50.35 -28.65
CA VAL A 294 -8.30 -50.92 -28.78
C VAL A 294 -7.96 -51.72 -27.50
N PRO A 295 -8.03 -53.07 -27.53
CA PRO A 295 -7.72 -53.89 -26.35
C PRO A 295 -6.24 -54.17 -26.07
N ALA A 296 -5.26 -53.64 -26.84
CA ALA A 296 -3.88 -54.19 -26.78
C ALA A 296 -2.73 -53.17 -26.69
N LEU A 297 -2.98 -51.90 -26.41
CA LEU A 297 -1.93 -50.87 -26.23
C LEU A 297 -2.06 -50.11 -24.90
N MET A 298 -2.53 -50.78 -23.84
CA MET A 298 -2.78 -50.14 -22.54
C MET A 298 -1.51 -49.81 -21.75
N ASP A 299 -0.39 -50.53 -21.92
CA ASP A 299 0.76 -50.31 -21.04
C ASP A 299 1.58 -49.05 -21.36
N ASN A 300 1.64 -48.64 -22.64
CA ASN A 300 2.44 -47.48 -23.06
C ASN A 300 1.65 -46.15 -23.06
N ALA A 301 0.32 -46.19 -23.21
CA ALA A 301 -0.52 -44.99 -23.21
C ALA A 301 -0.82 -44.47 -21.78
N ILE A 302 -0.98 -45.38 -20.81
CA ILE A 302 -1.16 -45.02 -19.40
C ILE A 302 0.10 -44.33 -18.86
N HIS A 303 1.28 -44.72 -19.35
CA HIS A 303 2.55 -44.08 -19.02
C HIS A 303 2.73 -42.68 -19.62
N LEU A 304 1.93 -42.24 -20.59
CA LEU A 304 2.00 -40.87 -21.16
C LEU A 304 1.05 -39.88 -20.48
N GLN A 305 0.00 -40.38 -19.82
CA GLN A 305 -1.03 -39.54 -19.21
C GLN A 305 -0.62 -38.98 -17.83
N TYR A 306 0.28 -39.68 -17.13
CA TYR A 306 0.87 -39.21 -15.88
C TYR A 306 2.25 -38.57 -16.06
N ASP A 307 2.88 -38.70 -17.23
CA ASP A 307 4.33 -38.45 -17.42
C ASP A 307 4.67 -37.27 -18.37
N THR A 308 3.69 -36.46 -18.76
CA THR A 308 3.88 -35.40 -19.76
C THR A 308 4.11 -34.03 -19.13
N THR A 309 5.41 -33.69 -19.02
CA THR A 309 6.11 -32.38 -18.88
C THR A 309 6.98 -32.26 -17.62
N VAL A 310 6.59 -32.81 -16.48
CA VAL A 310 7.31 -32.65 -15.21
C VAL A 310 8.46 -33.65 -15.06
N GLU A 311 8.21 -34.94 -15.32
CA GLU A 311 9.25 -35.97 -15.22
C GLU A 311 10.24 -35.93 -16.39
N ARG A 312 9.82 -35.64 -17.63
CA ARG A 312 10.77 -35.39 -18.74
C ARG A 312 11.72 -34.23 -18.44
N GLY A 313 11.24 -33.17 -17.78
CA GLY A 313 12.06 -32.04 -17.36
C GLY A 313 13.06 -32.39 -16.25
N MET A 314 12.70 -33.29 -15.33
CA MET A 314 13.58 -33.76 -14.26
C MET A 314 14.51 -34.92 -14.66
N ARG A 315 14.13 -35.75 -15.65
CA ARG A 315 14.99 -36.80 -16.21
C ARG A 315 16.10 -36.19 -17.09
N ASN A 316 15.82 -35.10 -17.80
CA ASN A 316 16.83 -34.38 -18.60
C ASN A 316 17.81 -33.51 -17.78
N SER A 317 17.57 -33.30 -16.47
CA SER A 317 18.49 -32.55 -15.60
C SER A 317 19.50 -33.42 -14.85
N ARG A 318 19.39 -34.75 -14.92
CA ARG A 318 20.46 -35.67 -14.50
C ARG A 318 21.49 -35.80 -15.62
N VAL A 319 22.21 -34.70 -15.87
CA VAL A 319 23.50 -34.77 -16.56
C VAL A 319 24.44 -35.53 -15.63
N LYS A 320 24.81 -36.75 -16.02
CA LYS A 320 25.97 -37.44 -15.46
C LYS A 320 27.22 -36.64 -15.86
N GLY A 321 28.05 -36.30 -14.89
CA GLY A 321 29.45 -35.91 -15.13
C GLY A 321 29.73 -34.41 -15.11
N ASN A 322 30.25 -33.96 -13.97
CA ASN A 322 31.38 -33.04 -13.79
C ASN A 322 31.61 -31.96 -14.87
N HIS A 323 31.12 -30.75 -14.62
CA HIS A 323 31.91 -29.51 -14.75
C HIS A 323 31.17 -28.35 -14.05
N LEU A 324 31.70 -27.94 -12.90
CA LEU A 324 31.37 -26.67 -12.26
C LEU A 324 31.97 -25.55 -13.11
N THR A 325 31.19 -24.91 -14.00
CA THR A 325 31.38 -23.50 -14.44
C THR A 325 30.35 -23.11 -15.52
N THR A 326 29.06 -22.95 -15.18
CA THR A 326 28.14 -22.03 -15.90
C THR A 326 26.81 -21.89 -15.15
N LEU A 327 26.78 -21.06 -14.10
CA LEU A 327 25.54 -20.70 -13.39
C LEU A 327 24.68 -19.67 -14.16
N ALA A 328 25.16 -19.16 -15.30
CA ALA A 328 24.49 -18.10 -16.06
C ALA A 328 23.46 -18.64 -17.07
N GLU A 329 23.67 -19.81 -17.67
CA GLU A 329 22.86 -20.31 -18.80
C GLU A 329 21.63 -21.14 -18.38
N ALA A 330 21.53 -21.55 -17.11
CA ALA A 330 20.37 -22.28 -16.58
C ALA A 330 19.15 -21.39 -16.26
N SER A 331 19.33 -20.06 -16.23
CA SER A 331 18.30 -19.11 -15.80
C SER A 331 17.12 -18.99 -16.79
N CYS A 332 17.37 -19.13 -18.10
CA CYS A 332 16.35 -18.90 -19.13
C CYS A 332 15.39 -20.08 -19.36
N ARG A 333 15.78 -21.33 -19.04
CA ARG A 333 14.93 -22.54 -19.20
C ARG A 333 14.19 -22.95 -17.90
N ALA A 334 14.68 -22.52 -16.75
CA ALA A 334 13.99 -22.70 -15.46
C ALA A 334 12.67 -21.90 -15.38
N ASP A 335 12.58 -20.81 -16.15
CA ASP A 335 11.48 -19.86 -16.09
C ASP A 335 10.19 -20.34 -16.80
N SER A 336 10.29 -21.12 -17.88
CA SER A 336 9.12 -21.65 -18.59
C SER A 336 8.52 -22.88 -17.89
N THR A 337 9.39 -23.77 -17.40
CA THR A 337 9.02 -24.98 -16.65
C THR A 337 8.39 -24.63 -15.30
N SER A 338 8.97 -23.67 -14.56
CA SER A 338 8.37 -23.16 -13.32
C SER A 338 7.00 -22.51 -13.54
N ARG A 339 6.82 -21.73 -14.62
CA ARG A 339 5.50 -21.16 -14.98
C ARG A 339 4.49 -22.25 -15.35
N ALA A 340 4.89 -23.30 -16.05
CA ALA A 340 4.02 -24.42 -16.37
C ALA A 340 3.57 -25.17 -15.10
N LEU A 341 4.51 -25.42 -14.17
CA LEU A 341 4.21 -26.00 -12.85
C LEU A 341 3.27 -25.10 -12.03
N VAL A 342 3.52 -23.79 -12.01
CA VAL A 342 2.63 -22.84 -11.33
C VAL A 342 1.25 -22.84 -11.98
N ASN A 343 1.16 -22.88 -13.31
CA ASN A 343 -0.13 -22.90 -13.99
C ASN A 343 -0.89 -24.21 -13.79
N THR A 344 -0.22 -25.37 -13.78
CA THR A 344 -0.85 -26.67 -13.51
C THR A 344 -1.32 -26.76 -12.07
N THR A 345 -0.50 -26.34 -11.10
CA THR A 345 -0.88 -26.29 -9.69
C THR A 345 -2.04 -25.30 -9.46
N LEU A 346 -1.98 -24.09 -10.01
CA LEU A 346 -3.09 -23.13 -9.95
C LEU A 346 -4.35 -23.65 -10.65
N LYS A 347 -4.24 -24.44 -11.73
CA LYS A 347 -5.39 -25.08 -12.36
C LYS A 347 -6.02 -26.15 -11.46
N ALA A 348 -5.20 -26.94 -10.77
CA ALA A 348 -5.65 -28.02 -9.87
C ALA A 348 -6.36 -27.52 -8.60
N LEU A 349 -6.00 -26.33 -8.09
CA LEU A 349 -6.65 -25.75 -6.92
C LEU A 349 -8.12 -25.37 -7.20
N LYS A 350 -9.03 -25.79 -6.31
CA LYS A 350 -10.45 -25.40 -6.29
C LYS A 350 -10.68 -24.11 -5.46
N ASN A 351 -11.86 -23.49 -5.57
CA ASN A 351 -12.28 -22.36 -4.74
C ASN A 351 -11.38 -21.10 -4.86
N LYS A 352 -10.95 -20.78 -6.08
CA LYS A 352 -9.98 -19.71 -6.36
C LYS A 352 -10.63 -18.33 -6.40
N ALA A 353 -11.81 -18.24 -7.02
CA ALA A 353 -12.51 -16.98 -7.21
C ALA A 353 -13.65 -16.85 -6.21
N VAL A 354 -13.89 -15.64 -5.71
CA VAL A 354 -15.05 -15.37 -4.86
C VAL A 354 -16.31 -15.38 -5.74
N SER A 355 -17.27 -16.24 -5.40
CA SER A 355 -18.53 -16.44 -6.13
C SER A 355 -19.69 -15.63 -5.55
N GLY A 356 -19.65 -15.34 -4.24
CA GLY A 356 -20.74 -14.65 -3.56
C GLY A 356 -20.41 -14.23 -2.14
N ILE A 357 -21.08 -13.18 -1.68
CA ILE A 357 -20.90 -12.59 -0.36
C ILE A 357 -22.28 -12.25 0.23
N ARG A 358 -22.54 -12.74 1.44
CA ARG A 358 -23.74 -12.40 2.25
C ARG A 358 -23.31 -11.70 3.52
N LEU A 359 -24.03 -10.65 3.87
CA LEU A 359 -23.80 -9.85 5.07
C LEU A 359 -25.11 -9.64 5.81
N GLU A 360 -25.09 -9.92 7.10
CA GLU A 360 -26.19 -9.65 8.01
C GLU A 360 -25.70 -8.85 9.19
N VAL A 361 -26.49 -7.86 9.59
CA VAL A 361 -26.21 -7.04 10.76
C VAL A 361 -27.47 -6.95 11.59
N ALA A 362 -27.34 -7.24 12.89
CA ALA A 362 -28.44 -7.25 13.84
C ALA A 362 -28.02 -6.56 15.15
N GLY A 363 -28.87 -5.74 15.75
CA GLY A 363 -28.67 -5.22 17.12
C GLY A 363 -29.10 -3.77 17.32
N ARG A 364 -28.66 -3.16 18.42
CA ARG A 364 -29.02 -1.78 18.80
C ARG A 364 -28.21 -0.76 18.00
N LEU A 365 -28.61 -0.54 16.76
CA LEU A 365 -27.93 0.32 15.77
C LEU A 365 -28.71 1.60 15.44
N THR A 366 -29.65 2.00 16.29
CA THR A 366 -30.32 3.31 16.19
C THR A 366 -29.32 4.44 16.41
N ARG A 367 -29.58 5.61 15.83
CA ARG A 367 -28.66 6.77 15.93
C ARG A 367 -28.90 7.60 17.19
N ARG A 368 -30.16 7.79 17.57
CA ARG A 368 -30.59 8.55 18.75
C ARG A 368 -30.32 7.75 20.02
N TYR A 369 -29.96 8.43 21.11
CA TYR A 369 -29.73 7.82 22.43
C TYR A 369 -31.05 7.51 23.13
N THR A 370 -31.85 6.63 22.53
CA THR A 370 -33.15 6.23 23.03
C THR A 370 -33.23 4.71 23.21
N ALA A 371 -34.07 4.26 24.13
CA ALA A 371 -34.40 2.86 24.31
C ALA A 371 -35.32 2.40 23.16
N ALA A 372 -34.71 2.06 22.02
CA ALA A 372 -35.41 1.59 20.84
C ALA A 372 -35.09 0.11 20.56
N ARG A 373 -36.02 -0.56 19.86
CA ARG A 373 -35.89 -1.96 19.43
C ARG A 373 -34.69 -2.16 18.49
N SER A 374 -34.18 -3.39 18.44
CA SER A 374 -33.04 -3.75 17.59
C SER A 374 -33.36 -3.63 16.10
N LEU A 375 -32.36 -3.25 15.31
CA LEU A 375 -32.42 -3.22 13.84
C LEU A 375 -31.77 -4.46 13.25
N PHE A 376 -32.43 -5.07 12.26
CA PHE A 376 -31.88 -6.12 11.42
C PHE A 376 -31.80 -5.66 9.96
N LYS A 377 -30.65 -5.86 9.30
CA LYS A 377 -30.46 -5.59 7.88
C LYS A 377 -29.58 -6.66 7.23
N LEU A 378 -30.01 -7.13 6.06
CA LEU A 378 -29.32 -8.12 5.24
C LEU A 378 -28.98 -7.54 3.87
N ARG A 379 -27.79 -7.86 3.35
CA ARG A 379 -27.42 -7.61 1.95
C ARG A 379 -26.65 -8.80 1.39
N TYR A 380 -26.87 -9.06 0.12
CA TYR A 380 -26.36 -10.23 -0.57
C TYR A 380 -25.94 -9.89 -2.00
N LYS A 381 -24.88 -10.54 -2.50
CA LYS A 381 -24.41 -10.41 -3.88
C LYS A 381 -23.73 -11.71 -4.32
N GLY A 382 -24.05 -12.22 -5.51
CA GLY A 382 -23.48 -13.47 -6.04
C GLY A 382 -24.16 -14.73 -5.50
N ASN A 383 -23.44 -15.85 -5.51
CA ASN A 383 -23.95 -17.16 -5.05
C ASN A 383 -23.10 -17.77 -3.90
N LEU A 384 -23.75 -18.35 -2.89
CA LEU A 384 -23.10 -19.12 -1.80
C LEU A 384 -23.11 -20.64 -2.02
N LYS A 385 -23.82 -21.13 -3.04
CA LYS A 385 -23.85 -22.57 -3.35
C LYS A 385 -22.49 -23.00 -3.92
N ASN A 386 -22.09 -24.23 -3.61
CA ASN A 386 -21.00 -24.88 -4.31
C ASN A 386 -21.52 -25.31 -5.69
N MET A 387 -20.93 -24.77 -6.77
CA MET A 387 -21.43 -25.01 -8.12
C MET A 387 -21.08 -26.39 -8.65
N ASP A 388 -19.93 -26.93 -8.26
CA ASP A 388 -19.51 -28.27 -8.69
C ASP A 388 -20.49 -29.34 -8.20
N SER A 389 -20.94 -29.27 -6.94
CA SER A 389 -21.94 -30.22 -6.43
C SER A 389 -23.36 -29.85 -6.80
N SER A 390 -23.75 -28.58 -6.67
CA SER A 390 -25.15 -28.18 -6.85
C SER A 390 -25.60 -28.14 -8.31
N GLN A 391 -24.69 -27.87 -9.25
CA GLN A 391 -25.02 -27.77 -10.67
C GLN A 391 -24.47 -28.97 -11.44
N LYS A 392 -23.17 -29.27 -11.30
CA LYS A 392 -22.54 -30.37 -12.05
C LYS A 392 -22.77 -31.76 -11.43
N GLY A 393 -23.36 -31.85 -10.24
CA GLY A 393 -23.61 -33.12 -9.56
C GLY A 393 -22.35 -33.82 -9.04
N LEU A 394 -21.21 -33.13 -8.98
CA LEU A 394 -19.96 -33.70 -8.47
C LEU A 394 -20.02 -33.90 -6.95
N SER A 395 -19.37 -34.95 -6.46
CA SER A 395 -19.23 -35.14 -5.01
C SER A 395 -18.42 -34.00 -4.40
N ALA A 396 -18.86 -33.50 -3.25
CA ALA A 396 -18.19 -32.43 -2.54
C ALA A 396 -17.95 -32.81 -1.08
N VAL A 397 -16.73 -32.55 -0.60
CA VAL A 397 -16.34 -32.80 0.78
C VAL A 397 -16.91 -31.72 1.69
N LEU A 398 -17.58 -32.15 2.76
CA LEU A 398 -18.04 -31.30 3.86
C LEU A 398 -16.97 -31.24 4.96
N LEU A 399 -16.70 -30.05 5.45
CA LEU A 399 -15.84 -29.82 6.60
C LEU A 399 -16.65 -30.05 7.88
N ARG A 400 -16.14 -30.87 8.82
CA ARG A 400 -16.80 -31.17 10.11
C ARG A 400 -18.23 -31.71 9.94
N GLY A 401 -18.50 -32.43 8.85
CA GLY A 401 -19.79 -33.06 8.54
C GLY A 401 -20.90 -32.14 8.03
N HIS A 402 -20.85 -30.82 8.27
CA HIS A 402 -21.95 -29.91 7.92
C HIS A 402 -21.50 -28.64 7.17
N ALA A 403 -20.25 -28.20 7.33
CA ALA A 403 -19.79 -26.95 6.74
C ALA A 403 -19.32 -27.17 5.30
N LYS A 404 -19.85 -26.38 4.36
CA LYS A 404 -19.44 -26.46 2.95
C LYS A 404 -17.98 -26.01 2.79
N SER A 405 -17.17 -26.79 2.09
CA SER A 405 -15.74 -26.50 1.88
C SER A 405 -15.46 -25.20 1.11
N ASN A 406 -16.41 -24.74 0.30
CA ASN A 406 -16.30 -23.51 -0.47
C ASN A 406 -16.75 -22.24 0.28
N LEU A 407 -17.32 -22.38 1.49
CA LEU A 407 -17.96 -21.30 2.22
C LEU A 407 -17.18 -20.93 3.49
N ASN A 408 -16.73 -19.69 3.59
CA ASN A 408 -16.12 -19.13 4.79
C ASN A 408 -17.14 -18.29 5.57
N TYR A 409 -17.49 -18.73 6.77
CA TYR A 409 -18.47 -18.10 7.66
C TYR A 409 -17.84 -17.49 8.90
N THR A 410 -18.23 -16.26 9.25
CA THR A 410 -17.87 -15.63 10.52
C THR A 410 -19.02 -14.84 11.14
N LYS A 411 -19.04 -14.82 12.48
CA LYS A 411 -19.92 -13.98 13.32
C LYS A 411 -19.06 -13.13 14.23
N THR A 412 -19.11 -11.81 14.08
CA THR A 412 -18.39 -10.86 14.92
C THR A 412 -19.39 -10.01 15.72
N CYS A 413 -19.09 -9.78 16.99
CA CYS A 413 -19.92 -9.00 17.89
C CYS A 413 -19.17 -7.72 18.30
N SER A 414 -19.90 -6.63 18.50
CA SER A 414 -19.35 -5.35 18.92
C SER A 414 -20.40 -4.54 19.68
N ARG A 415 -19.98 -3.41 20.24
CA ARG A 415 -20.85 -2.52 20.99
C ARG A 415 -20.68 -1.07 20.57
N VAL A 416 -21.79 -0.34 20.60
CA VAL A 416 -21.87 1.12 20.50
C VAL A 416 -22.46 1.61 21.82
N ARG A 417 -22.36 2.91 22.14
CA ARG A 417 -22.90 3.47 23.40
C ARG A 417 -24.40 3.19 23.68
N ILE A 418 -25.24 2.87 22.68
CA ILE A 418 -26.65 2.50 22.90
C ILE A 418 -26.80 1.00 23.24
N GLY A 419 -25.87 0.14 22.80
CA GLY A 419 -25.96 -1.30 23.03
C GLY A 419 -25.08 -2.13 22.10
N SER A 420 -25.28 -3.44 22.13
CA SER A 420 -24.53 -4.41 21.33
C SER A 420 -25.15 -4.65 19.95
N PHE A 421 -24.31 -5.09 19.02
CA PHE A 421 -24.72 -5.54 17.70
C PHE A 421 -23.78 -6.64 17.18
N GLY A 422 -24.29 -7.48 16.29
CA GLY A 422 -23.57 -8.54 15.62
C GLY A 422 -23.55 -8.35 14.11
N VAL A 423 -22.46 -8.79 13.49
CA VAL A 423 -22.28 -8.87 12.04
C VAL A 423 -21.97 -10.32 11.68
N LYS A 424 -22.80 -10.93 10.84
CA LYS A 424 -22.52 -12.22 10.22
C LYS A 424 -22.08 -11.99 8.78
N GLY A 425 -21.03 -12.69 8.36
CA GLY A 425 -20.49 -12.62 7.02
C GLY A 425 -20.24 -14.00 6.46
N TRP A 426 -20.70 -14.21 5.23
CA TRP A 426 -20.37 -15.38 4.43
C TRP A 426 -19.64 -14.93 3.18
N VAL A 427 -18.53 -15.60 2.88
CA VAL A 427 -17.78 -15.45 1.62
C VAL A 427 -17.71 -16.84 1.01
N SER A 428 -18.24 -16.97 -0.20
CA SER A 428 -18.21 -18.20 -0.96
C SER A 428 -17.18 -18.08 -2.07
N SER A 429 -16.52 -19.19 -2.35
CA SER A 429 -15.61 -19.34 -3.46
C SER A 429 -16.10 -20.40 -4.45
N SER A 430 -15.60 -20.32 -5.68
CA SER A 430 -15.78 -21.28 -6.77
C SER A 430 -14.43 -21.59 -7.40
#